data_AF-A0A522T324-F1
#
_entry.id   AF-A0A522T324-F1
#
_cell.length_a   1.000
_cell.length_b   1.000
_cell.length_c   1.000
_cell.angle_alpha   90.00
_cell.angle_beta   90.00
_cell.angle_gamma   90.00
#
_symmetry.space_group_name_H-M   'P 1'
#
loop_
_entity.id
_entity.type
_entity.pdbx_description
1 polymer ?
#
loop_
_entity_poly.entity_id
_entity_poly.type
_entity_poly.pdbx_seq_one_letter_code
_entity_poly.pdbx_strand_id
1 'polypeptide(L)'
;MSAPIITVKQPRLNGWSIKEVSSVAQTETEWLNSLAAALGIEPPTAEERDAILSLAATAAHVSERTAAPISCWLVARAGLGAAEGKALADKLAGGGA
;
A
#
# COMPACT_ATOMS: atom_id res chain seq x y z
N MET A 1 -5.76 47.49 22.17
CA MET A 1 -5.49 46.40 23.13
C MET A 1 -5.35 45.12 22.32
N SER A 2 -4.13 44.60 22.15
CA SER A 2 -3.82 43.46 21.28
C SER A 2 -3.39 42.27 22.16
N ALA A 3 -4.00 41.11 21.95
CA ALA A 3 -3.78 39.91 22.77
C ALA A 3 -2.41 39.24 22.49
N PRO A 4 -1.80 38.53 23.46
CA PRO A 4 -0.47 37.96 23.27
C PRO A 4 -0.51 36.66 22.46
N ILE A 5 0.52 36.48 21.61
CA ILE A 5 0.79 35.28 20.84
C ILE A 5 1.18 34.15 21.82
N ILE A 6 0.33 33.13 21.91
CA ILE A 6 0.63 31.91 22.66
C ILE A 6 1.69 31.13 21.87
N THR A 7 2.93 31.09 22.36
CA THR A 7 3.97 30.19 21.84
C THR A 7 3.55 28.75 22.12
N VAL A 8 3.05 28.06 21.09
CA VAL A 8 2.86 26.61 21.13
C VAL A 8 4.24 25.97 20.97
N LYS A 9 4.82 25.51 22.09
CA LYS A 9 6.00 24.65 22.09
C LYS A 9 5.62 23.33 21.42
N GLN A 10 6.12 23.13 20.20
CA GLN A 10 5.88 21.94 19.37
C GLN A 10 6.09 20.64 20.19
N PRO A 11 5.15 19.69 20.18
CA PRO A 11 5.33 18.42 20.86
C PRO A 11 6.38 17.59 20.12
N ARG A 12 7.52 17.33 20.77
CA ARG A 12 8.52 16.38 20.29
C ARG A 12 8.04 14.97 20.59
N LEU A 13 7.49 14.30 19.59
CA LEU A 13 7.52 12.84 19.59
C LEU A 13 8.95 12.45 19.17
N ASN A 14 9.65 11.69 20.03
CA ASN A 14 10.81 10.85 19.70
C ASN A 14 11.91 11.40 18.75
N GLY A 15 12.23 12.69 18.84
CA GLY A 15 13.51 13.24 18.36
C GLY A 15 13.59 13.62 16.88
N TRP A 16 12.49 13.55 16.12
CA TRP A 16 12.47 13.99 14.71
C TRP A 16 11.83 15.37 14.53
N SER A 17 12.52 16.24 13.79
CA SER A 17 12.05 17.57 13.39
C SER A 17 11.25 17.45 12.09
N ILE A 18 9.95 17.76 12.14
CA ILE A 18 9.05 17.83 10.97
C ILE A 18 9.48 18.84 9.88
N LYS A 19 10.57 19.59 10.08
CA LYS A 19 11.12 20.51 9.08
C LYS A 19 12.07 19.85 8.05
N GLU A 20 12.51 18.62 8.26
CA GLU A 20 13.56 17.98 7.43
C GLU A 20 13.13 16.75 6.63
N VAL A 21 11.82 16.45 6.54
CA VAL A 21 11.32 15.45 5.59
C VAL A 21 11.35 16.07 4.19
N SER A 22 12.54 16.06 3.60
CA SER A 22 12.81 16.53 2.25
C SER A 22 12.07 15.62 1.26
N SER A 23 11.14 16.18 0.49
CA SER A 23 10.36 15.47 -0.53
C SER A 23 11.24 15.09 -1.72
N VAL A 24 11.99 14.00 -1.61
CA VAL A 24 12.36 13.19 -2.78
C VAL A 24 11.20 12.24 -3.00
N ALA A 25 10.63 12.22 -4.22
CA ALA A 25 9.64 11.21 -4.57
C ALA A 25 10.31 9.84 -4.41
N GLN A 26 9.90 9.08 -3.40
CA GLN A 26 10.41 7.73 -3.19
C GLN A 26 10.02 6.87 -4.40
N THR A 27 10.95 6.05 -4.87
CA THR A 27 10.61 5.00 -5.82
C THR A 27 9.62 4.02 -5.19
N GLU A 28 8.86 3.31 -6.01
CA GLU A 28 7.91 2.30 -5.54
C GLU A 28 8.59 1.27 -4.61
N THR A 29 9.79 0.81 -4.99
CA THR A 29 10.56 -0.16 -4.19
C THR A 29 11.00 0.40 -2.85
N GLU A 30 11.50 1.63 -2.80
CA GLU A 30 11.89 2.27 -1.52
C GLU A 30 10.69 2.44 -0.58
N TRP A 31 9.55 2.85 -1.14
CA TRP A 31 8.32 2.98 -0.39
C TRP A 31 7.85 1.64 0.18
N LEU A 32 7.78 0.60 -0.65
CA LEU A 32 7.34 -0.74 -0.22
C LEU A 32 8.27 -1.35 0.82
N ASN A 33 9.59 -1.21 0.66
CA ASN A 33 10.57 -1.68 1.64
C ASN A 33 10.40 -0.96 2.99
N SER A 34 10.19 0.37 2.96
CA SER A 34 9.97 1.16 4.17
C SER A 34 8.67 0.77 4.87
N LEU A 35 7.60 0.54 4.10
CA LEU A 35 6.31 0.10 4.63
C LEU A 35 6.39 -1.30 5.23
N ALA A 36 7.03 -2.24 4.55
CA ALA A 36 7.23 -3.61 5.04
C ALA A 36 8.03 -3.60 6.35
N ALA A 37 9.12 -2.82 6.41
CA ALA A 37 9.92 -2.63 7.62
C ALA A 37 9.08 -2.04 8.77
N ALA A 38 8.23 -1.04 8.50
CA ALA A 38 7.35 -0.45 9.51
C ALA A 38 6.28 -1.43 10.04
N LEU A 39 5.84 -2.36 9.19
CA LEU A 39 4.92 -3.44 9.55
C LEU A 39 5.60 -4.64 10.21
N GLY A 40 6.93 -4.70 10.20
CA GLY A 40 7.70 -5.85 10.71
C GLY A 40 7.56 -7.11 9.87
N ILE A 41 7.37 -6.96 8.56
CA ILE A 41 7.25 -8.06 7.59
C ILE A 41 8.28 -7.92 6.48
N GLU A 42 8.55 -9.00 5.77
CA GLU A 42 9.37 -8.96 4.56
C GLU A 42 8.59 -8.30 3.40
N PRO A 43 9.28 -7.53 2.55
CA PRO A 43 8.68 -7.03 1.31
C PRO A 43 8.38 -8.21 0.36
N PRO A 44 7.37 -8.06 -0.53
CA PRO A 44 7.03 -9.11 -1.49
C PRO A 44 8.18 -9.38 -2.46
N THR A 45 8.33 -10.65 -2.89
CA THR A 45 9.26 -11.00 -3.98
C THR A 45 8.81 -10.39 -5.31
N ALA A 46 9.66 -10.44 -6.34
CA ALA A 46 9.30 -9.95 -7.67
C ALA A 46 8.07 -10.68 -8.23
N GLU A 47 8.02 -12.01 -8.07
CA GLU A 47 6.91 -12.85 -8.52
C GLU A 47 5.62 -12.55 -7.77
N GLU A 48 5.71 -12.32 -6.45
CA GLU A 48 4.57 -11.91 -5.63
C GLU A 48 4.06 -10.53 -6.04
N ARG A 49 4.95 -9.57 -6.31
CA ARG A 49 4.58 -8.24 -6.83
C ARG A 49 3.84 -8.35 -8.15
N ASP A 50 4.36 -9.13 -9.10
CA ASP A 50 3.73 -9.33 -10.40
C ASP A 50 2.34 -9.96 -10.27
N ALA A 51 2.18 -10.93 -9.37
CA ALA A 51 0.89 -11.55 -9.09
C ALA A 51 -0.11 -10.58 -8.43
N ILE A 52 0.33 -9.74 -7.48
CA ILE A 52 -0.50 -8.70 -6.84
C ILE A 52 -0.96 -7.66 -7.88
N LEU A 53 -0.05 -7.18 -8.72
CA LEU A 53 -0.36 -6.20 -9.75
C LEU A 53 -1.29 -6.80 -10.81
N SER A 54 -1.09 -8.06 -11.17
CA SER A 54 -1.97 -8.76 -12.11
C SER A 54 -3.37 -9.00 -11.52
N LEU A 55 -3.48 -9.31 -10.23
CA LEU A 55 -4.75 -9.39 -9.51
C LEU A 55 -5.49 -8.05 -9.55
N ALA A 56 -4.80 -6.97 -9.20
CA ALA A 56 -5.34 -5.61 -9.26
C ALA A 56 -5.81 -5.26 -10.67
N ALA A 57 -5.01 -5.58 -11.70
CA ALA A 57 -5.36 -5.34 -13.09
C ALA A 57 -6.63 -6.09 -13.52
N THR A 58 -6.75 -7.38 -13.20
CA THR A 58 -7.97 -8.17 -13.49
C THR A 58 -9.20 -7.51 -12.84
N ALA A 59 -9.12 -7.15 -11.56
CA ALA A 59 -10.23 -6.55 -10.84
C ALA A 59 -10.65 -5.18 -11.42
N ALA A 60 -9.69 -4.32 -11.78
CA ALA A 60 -9.97 -3.03 -12.41
C ALA A 60 -10.45 -3.15 -13.87
N HIS A 61 -10.20 -4.27 -14.53
CA HIS A 61 -10.66 -4.49 -15.91
C HIS A 61 -12.15 -4.82 -15.96
N VAL A 62 -12.64 -5.63 -15.02
CA VAL A 62 -14.04 -6.10 -14.98
C VAL A 62 -14.95 -5.27 -14.07
N SER A 63 -14.40 -4.22 -13.43
CA SER A 63 -15.10 -3.38 -12.45
C SER A 63 -14.53 -1.95 -12.48
N GLU A 64 -14.91 -1.13 -11.51
CA GLU A 64 -14.34 0.21 -11.31
C GLU A 64 -12.90 0.14 -10.83
N ARG A 65 -12.10 1.18 -11.12
CA ARG A 65 -10.68 1.25 -10.70
C ARG A 65 -10.48 1.08 -9.19
N THR A 66 -11.46 1.48 -8.39
CA THR A 66 -11.44 1.31 -6.92
C THR A 66 -11.50 -0.16 -6.49
N ALA A 67 -11.97 -1.07 -7.34
CA ALA A 67 -12.03 -2.50 -7.04
C ALA A 67 -10.63 -3.14 -6.90
N ALA A 68 -9.61 -2.61 -7.59
CA ALA A 68 -8.24 -3.13 -7.53
C ALA A 68 -7.68 -3.19 -6.10
N PRO A 69 -7.51 -2.06 -5.38
CA PRO A 69 -6.94 -2.09 -4.03
C PRO A 69 -7.82 -2.85 -3.03
N ILE A 70 -9.16 -2.80 -3.18
CA ILE A 70 -10.09 -3.51 -2.30
C ILE A 70 -9.98 -5.02 -2.48
N SER A 71 -9.80 -5.50 -3.71
CA SER A 71 -9.62 -6.93 -4.02
C SER A 71 -8.30 -7.47 -3.45
N CYS A 72 -7.20 -6.73 -3.63
CA CYS A 72 -5.91 -7.12 -3.04
C CYS A 72 -5.99 -7.22 -1.52
N TRP A 73 -6.67 -6.28 -0.86
CA TRP A 73 -6.88 -6.33 0.58
C TRP A 73 -7.77 -7.52 1.01
N LEU A 74 -8.83 -7.84 0.27
CA LEU A 74 -9.70 -8.98 0.58
C LEU A 74 -8.95 -10.32 0.49
N VAL A 75 -8.14 -10.51 -0.57
CA VAL A 75 -7.30 -11.70 -0.76
C VAL A 75 -6.32 -11.87 0.41
N ALA A 76 -5.57 -10.82 0.74
CA ALA A 76 -4.63 -10.85 1.85
C ALA A 76 -5.34 -11.12 3.20
N ARG A 77 -6.51 -10.49 3.43
CA ARG A 77 -7.32 -10.70 4.64
C ARG A 77 -7.88 -12.13 4.73
N ALA A 78 -8.09 -12.80 3.61
CA ALA A 78 -8.49 -14.21 3.57
C ALA A 78 -7.32 -15.18 3.82
N GLY A 79 -6.09 -14.68 3.97
CA GLY A 79 -4.88 -15.49 4.15
C GLY A 79 -4.41 -16.20 2.88
N LEU A 80 -4.87 -15.75 1.70
CA LEU A 80 -4.46 -16.31 0.42
C LEU A 80 -3.17 -15.67 -0.08
N GLY A 81 -2.32 -16.48 -0.73
CA GLY A 81 -1.16 -15.97 -1.46
C GLY A 81 -1.55 -15.19 -2.71
N ALA A 82 -0.62 -14.37 -3.22
CA ALA A 82 -0.85 -13.52 -4.40
C ALA A 82 -1.28 -14.32 -5.65
N ALA A 83 -0.62 -15.46 -5.90
CA ALA A 83 -0.95 -16.34 -7.03
C ALA A 83 -2.36 -16.96 -6.91
N GLU A 84 -2.75 -17.38 -5.70
CA GLU A 84 -4.09 -17.93 -5.44
C GLU A 84 -5.17 -16.86 -5.63
N GLY A 85 -4.92 -15.64 -5.12
CA GLY A 85 -5.78 -14.49 -5.33
C GLY A 85 -5.98 -14.16 -6.81
N LYS A 86 -4.89 -14.12 -7.58
CA LYS A 86 -4.94 -13.92 -9.03
C LYS A 86 -5.79 -14.99 -9.73
N ALA A 87 -5.56 -16.26 -9.42
CA ALA A 87 -6.32 -17.36 -10.00
C ALA A 87 -7.82 -17.28 -9.67
N LEU A 88 -8.18 -16.83 -8.47
CA LEU A 88 -9.57 -16.60 -8.10
C LEU A 88 -10.19 -15.43 -8.88
N ALA A 89 -9.47 -14.31 -8.99
CA ALA A 89 -9.94 -13.15 -9.74
C ALA A 89 -10.17 -13.47 -11.23
N ASP A 90 -9.29 -14.27 -11.85
CA ASP A 90 -9.46 -14.69 -13.25
C ASP A 90 -10.73 -15.53 -13.44
N LYS A 91 -10.99 -16.47 -12.53
CA LYS A 91 -12.24 -17.25 -12.55
C LYS A 91 -13.47 -16.36 -12.47
N LEU A 92 -13.45 -15.33 -11.62
CA LEU A 92 -14.55 -14.37 -11.48
C LEU A 92 -14.70 -13.45 -12.71
N ALA A 93 -13.59 -13.12 -13.36
CA ALA A 93 -13.56 -12.35 -14.60
C ALA A 93 -14.05 -13.15 -15.83
N GLY A 94 -14.40 -14.43 -15.66
CA GLY A 94 -14.76 -15.33 -16.75
C GLY A 94 -13.57 -15.92 -17.50
N GLY A 95 -12.35 -15.69 -17.02
CA GLY A 95 -11.12 -16.32 -17.49
C GLY A 95 -10.88 -17.64 -16.75
N GLY A 96 -11.66 -18.67 -17.07
CA GLY A 96 -11.48 -20.01 -16.50
C GLY A 96 -11.34 -21.06 -17.58
N ALA A 97 -10.09 -21.32 -18.00
CA ALA A 97 -9.62 -22.38 -18.91
C ALA A 97 -10.22 -22.43 -20.32
#